data_AF-A0A8C5EAN5-F1
#
_entry.id   AF-A0A8C5EAN5-F1
#
_cell.length_a   1.000
_cell.length_b   1.000
_cell.length_c   1.000
_cell.angle_alpha   90.00
_cell.angle_beta   90.00
_cell.angle_gamma   90.00
#
_symmetry.space_group_name_H-M   'P 1'
#
loop_
_entity.id
_entity.type
_entity.pdbx_description
1 polymer ?
#
loop_
_entity_poly.entity_id
_entity_poly.type
_entity_poly.pdbx_seq_one_letter_code
_entity_poly.pdbx_strand_id
1 'polypeptide(L)'
;MVEPTSSFSSLEDELSYWKDQAERHQQRAAESQEELQEFQQMSRDYEAELETELKQCEGRNKELLMDNNRLRIELENIKEKFEVTHSDSMRQISSMEEDLAQTRAVRDHLQKYIRELEQSNDDLERTKRATIMSLEDFEQRMNHVIERNAFLESELDEKENLLESVQRLKDEARDLRQELAVKQKERRPSSSLGKDSEHPDVPSTAGNAVTPSKPLSSYATPPASSIRRGDSLTGTPLTTSARISALNIVGELLRKVGNLESKLASCRDFVYDTSGRPALPAGPCVPSGFEGAADVLGSSASPPPQYER
;
A
#
# COMPACT_ATOMS: atom_id res chain seq x y z
N MET A 1 56.16 -48.93 91.73
CA MET A 1 57.38 -48.10 91.88
C MET A 1 58.01 -48.50 93.18
N VAL A 2 59.27 -48.96 93.13
CA VAL A 2 60.03 -49.37 94.31
C VAL A 2 60.42 -48.07 95.03
N GLU A 3 59.87 -47.83 96.22
CA GLU A 3 60.38 -46.77 97.08
C GLU A 3 61.79 -47.16 97.52
N PRO A 4 62.82 -46.34 97.23
CA PRO A 4 64.13 -46.58 97.78
C PRO A 4 64.03 -46.33 99.29
N THR A 5 64.23 -47.37 100.08
CA THR A 5 64.43 -47.24 101.52
C THR A 5 65.78 -46.56 101.74
N SER A 6 65.76 -45.24 101.73
CA SER A 6 66.92 -44.40 102.01
C SER A 6 67.32 -44.61 103.46
N SER A 7 68.46 -45.26 103.71
CA SER A 7 69.06 -45.29 105.04
C SER A 7 69.73 -43.94 105.27
N PHE A 8 69.11 -43.09 106.08
CA PHE A 8 69.63 -41.76 106.38
C PHE A 8 70.75 -41.83 107.43
N SER A 9 71.82 -41.06 107.21
CA SER A 9 72.98 -40.96 108.10
C SER A 9 72.71 -40.13 109.35
N SER A 10 71.69 -39.26 109.32
CA SER A 10 71.20 -38.48 110.46
C SER A 10 69.71 -38.15 110.29
N LEU A 11 69.04 -37.82 111.39
CA LEU A 11 67.64 -37.36 111.41
C LEU A 11 67.42 -36.07 110.59
N GLU A 12 68.48 -35.28 110.40
CA GLU A 12 68.48 -34.04 109.63
C GLU A 12 68.54 -34.29 108.11
N ASP A 13 69.24 -35.36 107.70
CA ASP A 13 69.25 -35.83 106.31
C ASP A 13 67.90 -36.42 105.89
N GLU A 14 67.21 -37.11 106.82
CA GLU A 14 65.85 -37.63 106.59
C GLU A 14 64.83 -36.50 106.45
N LEU A 15 64.87 -35.51 107.36
CA LEU A 15 64.02 -34.32 107.29
C LEU A 15 64.23 -33.52 106.01
N SER A 16 65.48 -33.33 105.58
CA SER A 16 65.80 -32.60 104.35
C SER A 16 65.33 -33.35 103.09
N TYR A 17 65.49 -34.68 103.04
CA TYR A 17 64.97 -35.50 101.93
C TYR A 17 63.44 -35.41 101.80
N TRP A 18 62.69 -35.59 102.89
CA TRP A 18 61.23 -35.51 102.85
C TRP A 18 60.72 -34.10 102.54
N LYS A 19 61.42 -33.06 103.00
CA LYS A 19 61.11 -31.67 102.67
C LYS A 19 61.31 -31.39 101.18
N ASP A 20 62.44 -31.81 100.62
CA ASP A 20 62.78 -31.69 99.20
C ASP A 20 61.84 -32.54 98.32
N GLN A 21 61.43 -33.72 98.79
CA GLN A 21 60.43 -34.55 98.11
C GLN A 21 59.04 -33.90 98.11
N ALA A 22 58.62 -33.31 99.24
CA ALA A 22 57.37 -32.55 99.33
C ALA A 22 57.38 -31.32 98.44
N GLU A 23 58.51 -30.59 98.39
CA GLU A 23 58.71 -29.44 97.51
C GLU A 23 58.63 -29.84 96.03
N ARG A 24 59.26 -30.95 95.62
CA ARG A 24 59.11 -31.50 94.25
C ARG A 24 57.67 -31.89 93.91
N HIS A 25 56.94 -32.52 94.84
CA HIS A 25 55.53 -32.87 94.61
C HIS A 25 54.64 -31.63 94.52
N GLN A 26 54.90 -30.63 95.36
CA GLN A 26 54.21 -29.34 95.32
C GLN A 26 54.49 -28.62 94.01
N GLN A 27 55.74 -28.60 93.55
CA GLN A 27 56.12 -28.02 92.27
C GLN A 27 55.43 -28.73 91.11
N ARG A 28 55.46 -30.07 91.06
CA ARG A 28 54.76 -30.83 89.99
C ARG A 28 53.25 -30.62 90.01
N ALA A 29 52.65 -30.50 91.20
CA ALA A 29 51.22 -30.18 91.32
C ALA A 29 50.92 -28.76 90.82
N ALA A 30 51.80 -27.80 91.11
CA ALA A 30 51.69 -26.43 90.61
C ALA A 30 51.85 -26.36 89.09
N GLU A 31 52.86 -27.03 88.52
CA GLU A 31 53.08 -27.14 87.07
C GLU A 31 51.88 -27.77 86.37
N SER A 32 51.37 -28.90 86.86
CA SER A 32 50.18 -29.54 86.30
C SER A 32 48.92 -28.68 86.42
N GLN A 33 48.81 -27.88 87.49
CA GLN A 33 47.71 -26.93 87.66
C GLN A 33 47.81 -25.75 86.69
N GLU A 34 49.02 -25.27 86.40
CA GLU A 34 49.28 -24.24 85.39
C GLU A 34 48.97 -24.76 83.99
N GLU A 35 49.47 -25.93 83.61
CA GLU A 35 49.16 -26.58 82.33
C GLU A 35 47.66 -26.77 82.11
N LEU A 36 46.93 -27.18 83.16
CA LEU A 36 45.46 -27.33 83.09
C LEU A 36 44.77 -25.97 82.87
N GLN A 37 45.25 -24.91 83.54
CA GLN A 37 44.71 -23.56 83.35
C GLN A 37 44.96 -23.05 81.94
N GLU A 38 46.17 -23.26 81.41
CA GLU A 38 46.51 -22.93 80.02
C GLU A 38 45.62 -23.69 79.04
N PHE A 39 45.46 -25.01 79.21
CA PHE A 39 44.58 -25.80 78.36
C PHE A 39 43.12 -25.33 78.41
N GLN A 40 42.61 -25.01 79.61
CA GLN A 40 41.25 -24.46 79.77
C GLN A 40 41.09 -23.08 79.13
N GLN A 41 42.13 -22.26 79.14
CA GLN A 41 42.12 -20.96 78.49
C GLN A 41 42.16 -21.12 76.96
N MET A 42 43.07 -21.95 76.45
CA MET A 42 43.17 -22.27 75.02
C MET A 42 41.88 -22.90 74.46
N SER A 43 41.21 -23.78 75.21
CA SER A 43 39.90 -24.33 74.81
C SER A 43 38.85 -23.25 74.69
N ARG A 44 38.80 -22.32 75.66
CA ARG A 44 37.84 -21.20 75.65
C ARG A 44 38.10 -20.25 74.48
N ASP A 45 39.37 -19.94 74.20
CA ASP A 45 39.72 -19.08 73.07
C ASP A 45 39.39 -19.75 71.73
N TYR A 46 39.66 -21.04 71.59
CA TYR A 46 39.29 -21.81 70.40
C TYR A 46 37.77 -21.94 70.20
N GLU A 47 37.02 -22.18 71.27
CA GLU A 47 35.54 -22.17 71.25
C GLU A 47 35.01 -20.80 70.78
N ALA A 48 35.60 -19.71 71.28
CA ALA A 48 35.22 -18.36 70.86
C ALA A 48 35.52 -18.12 69.37
N GLU A 49 36.66 -18.58 68.85
CA GLU A 49 36.99 -18.53 67.42
C GLU A 49 35.95 -19.29 66.59
N LEU A 50 35.62 -20.54 66.94
CA LEU A 50 34.60 -21.33 66.26
C LEU A 50 33.22 -20.67 66.30
N GLU A 51 32.83 -20.07 67.42
CA GLU A 51 31.58 -19.31 67.51
C GLU A 51 31.57 -18.09 66.58
N THR A 52 32.70 -17.40 66.42
CA THR A 52 32.78 -16.26 65.49
C THR A 52 32.68 -16.71 64.04
N GLU A 53 33.33 -17.82 63.67
CA GLU A 53 33.22 -18.40 62.32
C GLU A 53 31.80 -18.88 62.03
N LEU A 54 31.14 -19.53 63.00
CA LEU A 54 29.75 -19.97 62.88
C LEU A 54 28.83 -18.77 62.66
N LYS A 55 28.93 -17.73 63.48
CA LYS A 55 28.15 -16.47 63.33
C LYS A 55 28.38 -15.84 61.96
N GLN A 56 29.61 -15.85 61.47
CA GLN A 56 29.93 -15.31 60.15
C GLN A 56 29.31 -16.15 59.03
N CYS A 57 29.35 -17.48 59.14
CA CYS A 57 28.73 -18.39 58.18
C CYS A 57 27.20 -18.27 58.17
N GLU A 58 26.57 -18.19 59.34
CA GLU A 58 25.13 -17.95 59.49
C GLU A 58 24.71 -16.61 58.90
N GLY A 59 25.52 -15.55 59.12
CA GLY A 59 25.32 -14.23 58.53
C GLY A 59 25.33 -14.28 57.00
N ARG A 60 26.37 -14.88 56.40
CA ARG A 60 26.45 -15.05 54.94
C ARG A 60 25.29 -15.87 54.38
N ASN A 61 24.88 -16.95 55.06
CA ASN A 61 23.76 -17.77 54.62
C ASN A 61 22.45 -16.97 54.62
N LYS A 62 22.22 -16.16 55.67
CA LYS A 62 21.07 -15.27 55.74
C LYS A 62 21.05 -14.24 54.62
N GLU A 63 22.19 -13.61 54.32
CA GLU A 63 22.33 -12.67 53.21
C GLU A 63 22.03 -13.35 51.86
N LEU A 64 22.63 -14.53 51.60
CA LEU A 64 22.37 -15.30 50.39
C LEU A 64 20.89 -15.69 50.25
N LEU A 65 20.21 -16.06 51.34
CA LEU A 65 18.78 -16.35 51.32
C LEU A 65 17.94 -15.11 50.99
N MET A 66 18.30 -13.95 51.53
CA MET A 66 17.63 -12.68 51.23
C MET A 66 17.81 -12.31 49.75
N ASP A 67 19.03 -12.42 49.23
CA ASP A 67 19.31 -12.17 47.80
C ASP A 67 18.62 -13.19 46.90
N ASN A 68 18.60 -14.46 47.26
CA ASN A 68 17.89 -15.48 46.48
C ASN A 68 16.39 -15.17 46.40
N ASN A 69 15.77 -14.75 47.51
CA ASN A 69 14.37 -14.36 47.52
C ASN A 69 14.13 -13.11 46.66
N ARG A 70 14.97 -12.08 46.81
CA ARG A 70 14.90 -10.86 45.99
C ARG A 70 14.98 -11.19 44.50
N LEU A 71 15.97 -11.99 44.09
CA LEU A 71 16.14 -12.41 42.70
C LEU A 71 14.96 -13.24 42.18
N ARG A 72 14.35 -14.09 43.02
CA ARG A 72 13.12 -14.83 42.65
C ARG A 72 11.95 -13.88 42.37
N ILE A 73 11.75 -12.86 43.20
CA ILE A 73 10.70 -11.87 43.00
C ILE A 73 10.97 -11.04 41.74
N GLU A 74 12.20 -10.60 41.52
CA GLU A 74 12.60 -9.87 40.32
C GLU A 74 12.35 -10.71 39.05
N LEU A 75 12.71 -11.99 39.08
CA LEU A 75 12.48 -12.92 37.98
C LEU A 75 10.98 -13.08 37.69
N GLU A 76 10.15 -13.26 38.72
CA GLU A 76 8.71 -13.40 38.55
C GLU A 76 8.07 -12.11 37.99
N ASN A 77 8.50 -10.94 38.47
CA ASN A 77 8.05 -9.65 37.96
C ASN A 77 8.43 -9.44 36.48
N ILE A 78 9.64 -9.86 36.08
CA ILE A 78 10.07 -9.79 34.68
C ILE A 78 9.23 -10.74 33.82
N LYS A 79 8.94 -11.95 34.29
CA LYS A 79 8.06 -12.90 33.60
C LYS A 79 6.65 -12.33 33.43
N GLU A 80 6.04 -11.82 34.49
CA GLU A 80 4.71 -11.21 34.42
C GLU A 80 4.66 -10.06 33.40
N LYS A 81 5.65 -9.16 33.45
CA LYS A 81 5.77 -8.07 32.47
C LYS A 81 5.93 -8.58 31.05
N PHE A 82 6.76 -9.60 30.85
CA PHE A 82 6.92 -10.23 29.54
C PHE A 82 5.62 -10.84 29.04
N GLU A 83 4.90 -11.60 29.88
CA GLU A 83 3.64 -12.23 29.52
C GLU A 83 2.56 -11.20 29.16
N VAL A 84 2.42 -10.13 29.96
CA VAL A 84 1.47 -9.04 29.67
C VAL A 84 1.81 -8.38 28.34
N THR A 85 3.05 -7.91 28.16
CA THR A 85 3.48 -7.23 26.92
C THR A 85 3.40 -8.13 25.70
N HIS A 86 3.71 -9.42 25.85
CA HIS A 86 3.58 -10.40 24.78
C HIS A 86 2.11 -10.62 24.41
N SER A 87 1.22 -10.78 25.39
CA SER A 87 -0.22 -10.95 25.16
C SER A 87 -0.85 -9.74 24.48
N ASP A 88 -0.46 -8.52 24.87
CA ASP A 88 -0.94 -7.29 24.25
C ASP A 88 -0.41 -7.14 22.81
N SER A 89 0.86 -7.46 22.59
CA SER A 89 1.45 -7.47 21.24
C SER A 89 0.74 -8.47 20.33
N MET A 90 0.43 -9.68 20.82
CA MET A 90 -0.32 -10.68 20.06
C MET A 90 -1.73 -10.19 19.73
N ARG A 91 -2.45 -9.56 20.69
CA ARG A 91 -3.75 -8.94 20.43
C ARG A 91 -3.68 -7.84 19.37
N GLN A 92 -2.67 -6.98 19.45
CA GLN A 92 -2.46 -5.90 18.48
C GLN A 92 -2.17 -6.46 17.08
N ILE A 93 -1.33 -7.49 16.98
CA ILE A 93 -1.05 -8.18 15.71
C ILE A 93 -2.35 -8.75 15.13
N SER A 94 -3.13 -9.50 15.91
CA SER A 94 -4.41 -10.05 15.44
C SER A 94 -5.39 -8.98 14.95
N SER A 95 -5.50 -7.86 15.66
CA SER A 95 -6.35 -6.74 15.23
C SER A 95 -5.86 -6.12 13.91
N MET A 96 -4.56 -5.92 13.78
CA MET A 96 -3.97 -5.38 12.53
C MET A 96 -4.15 -6.35 11.36
N GLU A 97 -4.06 -7.67 11.59
CA GLU A 97 -4.33 -8.69 10.58
C GLU A 97 -5.79 -8.70 10.13
N GLU A 98 -6.73 -8.52 11.06
CA GLU A 98 -8.16 -8.39 10.77
C GLU A 98 -8.46 -7.14 9.91
N ASP A 99 -7.95 -5.98 10.32
CA ASP A 99 -8.12 -4.72 9.58
C ASP A 99 -7.54 -4.81 8.16
N LEU A 100 -6.39 -5.48 8.03
CA LEU A 100 -5.74 -5.71 6.76
C LEU A 100 -6.59 -6.64 5.88
N ALA A 101 -7.13 -7.72 6.43
CA ALA A 101 -8.05 -8.62 5.73
C ALA A 101 -9.33 -7.88 5.29
N GLN A 102 -9.92 -7.06 6.15
CA GLN A 102 -11.09 -6.24 5.84
C GLN A 102 -10.80 -5.26 4.71
N THR A 103 -9.68 -4.53 4.79
CA THR A 103 -9.26 -3.56 3.76
C THR A 103 -9.03 -4.25 2.41
N ARG A 104 -8.42 -5.45 2.41
CA ARG A 104 -8.27 -6.27 1.20
C ARG A 104 -9.63 -6.66 0.61
N ALA A 105 -10.56 -7.11 1.44
CA ALA A 105 -11.91 -7.49 1.00
C ALA A 105 -12.67 -6.31 0.39
N VAL A 106 -12.61 -5.13 1.02
CA VAL A 106 -13.23 -3.90 0.50
C VAL A 106 -12.62 -3.50 -0.84
N ARG A 107 -11.29 -3.51 -0.97
CA ARG A 107 -10.62 -3.23 -2.25
C ARG A 107 -11.08 -4.20 -3.33
N ASP A 108 -11.13 -5.49 -3.03
CA ASP A 108 -11.52 -6.51 -4.02
C ASP A 108 -12.99 -6.35 -4.44
N HIS A 109 -13.86 -5.95 -3.51
CA HIS A 109 -15.25 -5.60 -3.81
C HIS A 109 -15.35 -4.37 -4.71
N LEU A 110 -14.66 -3.28 -4.38
CA LEU A 110 -14.63 -2.06 -5.21
C LEU A 110 -14.08 -2.34 -6.62
N GLN A 111 -13.06 -3.20 -6.73
CA GLN A 111 -12.51 -3.56 -8.03
C GLN A 111 -13.50 -4.39 -8.87
N LYS A 112 -14.33 -5.23 -8.26
CA LYS A 112 -15.44 -5.91 -8.96
C LYS A 112 -16.50 -4.90 -9.39
N TYR A 113 -16.89 -4.00 -8.48
CA TYR A 113 -17.89 -2.97 -8.75
C TYR A 113 -17.48 -2.02 -9.89
N ILE A 114 -16.20 -1.64 -9.98
CA ILE A 114 -15.69 -0.85 -11.10
C ILE A 114 -15.90 -1.58 -12.43
N ARG A 115 -15.58 -2.88 -12.51
CA ARG A 115 -15.79 -3.68 -13.73
C ARG A 115 -17.26 -3.77 -14.12
N GLU A 116 -18.15 -3.89 -13.14
CA GLU A 116 -19.61 -3.90 -13.38
C GLU A 116 -20.10 -2.55 -13.92
N LEU A 117 -19.57 -1.43 -13.40
CA LEU A 117 -19.87 -0.09 -13.90
C LEU A 117 -19.33 0.11 -15.32
N GLU A 118 -18.11 -0.36 -15.61
CA GLU A 118 -17.52 -0.32 -16.96
C GLU A 118 -18.40 -1.08 -17.95
N GLN A 119 -18.83 -2.30 -17.61
CA GLN A 119 -19.72 -3.10 -18.45
C GLN A 119 -21.07 -2.41 -18.68
N SER A 120 -21.69 -1.86 -17.64
CA SER A 120 -22.96 -1.13 -17.75
C SER A 120 -22.83 0.11 -18.65
N ASN A 121 -21.69 0.80 -18.58
CA ASN A 121 -21.41 1.93 -19.45
C ASN A 121 -21.24 1.52 -20.91
N ASP A 122 -20.53 0.42 -21.19
CA ASP A 122 -20.41 -0.13 -22.55
C ASP A 122 -21.79 -0.51 -23.13
N ASP A 123 -22.67 -1.12 -22.33
CA ASP A 123 -24.04 -1.46 -22.73
C ASP A 123 -24.89 -0.21 -22.99
N LEU A 124 -24.71 0.83 -22.17
CA LEU A 124 -25.38 2.12 -22.35
C LEU A 124 -24.92 2.80 -23.65
N GLU A 125 -23.62 2.82 -23.92
CA GLU A 125 -23.08 3.35 -25.18
C GLU A 125 -23.59 2.58 -26.40
N ARG A 126 -23.66 1.25 -26.31
CA ARG A 126 -24.21 0.40 -27.36
C ARG A 126 -25.67 0.75 -27.64
N THR A 127 -26.47 0.87 -26.59
CA THR A 127 -27.89 1.25 -26.69
C THR A 127 -28.03 2.65 -27.30
N LYS A 128 -27.21 3.61 -26.86
CA LYS A 128 -27.17 4.95 -27.44
C LYS A 128 -26.89 4.93 -28.94
N ARG A 129 -25.89 4.16 -29.39
CA ARG A 129 -25.55 4.04 -30.83
C ARG A 129 -26.71 3.43 -31.62
N ALA A 130 -27.36 2.40 -31.10
CA ALA A 130 -28.53 1.79 -31.74
C ALA A 130 -29.71 2.78 -31.85
N THR A 131 -29.97 3.55 -30.80
CA THR A 131 -31.02 4.59 -30.82
C THR A 131 -30.72 5.69 -31.83
N ILE A 132 -29.47 6.18 -31.90
CA ILE A 132 -29.07 7.19 -32.88
C ILE A 132 -29.30 6.66 -34.31
N MET A 133 -28.81 5.46 -34.61
CA MET A 133 -29.00 4.84 -35.93
C MET A 133 -30.49 4.68 -36.29
N SER A 134 -31.33 4.28 -35.32
CA SER A 134 -32.78 4.19 -35.56
C SER A 134 -33.45 5.55 -35.79
N LEU A 135 -32.93 6.62 -35.18
CA LEU A 135 -33.41 7.98 -35.42
C LEU A 135 -32.99 8.46 -36.82
N GLU A 136 -31.72 8.25 -37.18
CA GLU A 136 -31.20 8.57 -38.52
C GLU A 136 -32.00 7.85 -39.63
N ASP A 137 -32.32 6.56 -39.43
CA ASP A 137 -33.18 5.80 -40.35
C ASP A 137 -34.61 6.35 -40.45
N PHE A 138 -35.14 6.92 -39.37
CA PHE A 138 -36.44 7.58 -39.38
C PHE A 138 -36.38 8.92 -40.13
N GLU A 139 -35.35 9.72 -39.87
CA GLU A 139 -35.09 10.99 -40.54
C GLU A 139 -34.93 10.81 -42.05
N GLN A 140 -34.16 9.82 -42.50
CA GLN A 140 -34.00 9.51 -43.92
C GLN A 140 -35.33 9.13 -44.59
N ARG A 141 -36.14 8.28 -43.93
CA ARG A 141 -37.47 7.91 -44.45
C ARG A 141 -38.40 9.12 -44.51
N MET A 142 -38.36 9.98 -43.51
CA MET A 142 -39.15 11.21 -43.48
C MET A 142 -38.74 12.16 -44.61
N ASN A 143 -37.44 12.35 -44.84
CA ASN A 143 -36.93 13.16 -45.94
C ASN A 143 -37.39 12.61 -47.30
N HIS A 144 -37.36 11.28 -47.50
CA HIS A 144 -37.87 10.68 -48.73
C HIS A 144 -39.36 10.94 -48.98
N VAL A 145 -40.17 10.92 -47.91
CA VAL A 145 -41.60 11.27 -47.99
C VAL A 145 -41.79 12.75 -48.31
N ILE A 146 -40.98 13.63 -47.73
CA ILE A 146 -40.98 15.07 -48.05
C ILE A 146 -40.64 15.31 -49.51
N GLU A 147 -39.55 14.70 -50.02
CA GLU A 147 -39.15 14.80 -51.43
C GLU A 147 -40.25 14.31 -52.38
N ARG A 148 -40.89 13.19 -52.04
CA ARG A 148 -42.03 12.65 -52.81
C ARG A 148 -43.22 13.61 -52.80
N ASN A 149 -43.54 14.21 -51.65
CA ASN A 149 -44.64 15.18 -51.55
C ASN A 149 -44.35 16.44 -52.37
N ALA A 150 -43.13 16.98 -52.31
CA ALA A 150 -42.72 18.13 -53.13
C ALA A 150 -42.81 17.82 -54.64
N PHE A 151 -42.44 16.60 -55.05
CA PHE A 151 -42.60 16.16 -56.43
C PHE A 151 -44.09 16.11 -56.84
N LEU A 152 -44.95 15.53 -56.00
CA LEU A 152 -46.39 15.47 -56.25
C LEU A 152 -47.04 16.87 -56.27
N GLU A 153 -46.61 17.80 -55.41
CA GLU A 153 -47.03 19.20 -55.44
C GLU A 153 -46.69 19.84 -56.79
N SER A 154 -45.48 19.64 -57.31
CA SER A 154 -45.11 20.16 -58.64
C SER A 154 -45.94 19.55 -59.79
N GLU A 155 -46.28 18.26 -59.74
CA GLU A 155 -47.17 17.64 -60.73
C GLU A 155 -48.59 18.22 -60.67
N LEU A 156 -49.06 18.58 -59.47
CA LEU A 156 -50.36 19.26 -59.29
C LEU A 156 -50.32 20.68 -59.86
N ASP A 157 -49.24 21.43 -59.61
CA ASP A 157 -49.04 22.77 -60.16
C ASP A 157 -48.98 22.76 -61.70
N GLU A 158 -48.26 21.80 -62.30
CA GLU A 158 -48.25 21.61 -63.76
C GLU A 158 -49.64 21.33 -64.33
N LYS A 159 -50.41 20.48 -63.63
CA LYS A 159 -51.79 20.17 -63.99
C LYS A 159 -52.68 21.42 -63.91
N GLU A 160 -52.54 22.25 -62.87
CA GLU A 160 -53.26 23.51 -62.73
C GLU A 160 -52.91 24.48 -63.87
N ASN A 161 -51.62 24.65 -64.18
CA ASN A 161 -51.15 25.48 -65.29
C ASN A 161 -51.71 25.04 -66.66
N LEU A 162 -51.80 23.72 -66.89
CA LEU A 162 -52.43 23.15 -68.09
C LEU A 162 -53.93 23.43 -68.12
N LEU A 163 -54.62 23.30 -66.98
CA LEU A 163 -56.05 23.62 -66.89
C LEU A 163 -56.31 25.11 -67.19
N GLU A 164 -55.49 26.01 -66.65
CA GLU A 164 -55.55 27.43 -67.00
C GLU A 164 -55.34 27.67 -68.49
N SER A 165 -54.31 27.05 -69.08
CA SER A 165 -53.99 27.19 -70.51
C SER A 165 -55.13 26.68 -71.40
N VAL A 166 -55.71 25.53 -71.05
CA VAL A 166 -56.90 24.99 -71.72
C VAL A 166 -58.09 25.94 -71.58
N GLN A 167 -58.27 26.55 -70.41
CA GLN A 167 -59.35 27.51 -70.19
C GLN A 167 -59.16 28.77 -71.03
N ARG A 168 -57.95 29.34 -71.07
CA ARG A 168 -57.62 30.49 -71.93
C ARG A 168 -57.86 30.18 -73.41
N LEU A 169 -57.38 29.03 -73.90
CA LEU A 169 -57.61 28.60 -75.29
C LEU A 169 -59.10 28.38 -75.59
N LYS A 170 -59.90 27.90 -74.63
CA LYS A 170 -61.36 27.79 -74.78
C LYS A 170 -62.00 29.17 -74.91
N ASP A 171 -61.57 30.14 -74.11
CA ASP A 171 -62.08 31.51 -74.16
C ASP A 171 -61.68 32.18 -75.49
N GLU A 172 -60.43 32.05 -75.94
CA GLU A 172 -59.98 32.50 -77.27
C GLU A 172 -60.76 31.82 -78.41
N ALA A 173 -60.97 30.50 -78.35
CA ALA A 173 -61.77 29.79 -79.34
C ALA A 173 -63.24 30.25 -79.34
N ARG A 174 -63.77 30.65 -78.18
CA ARG A 174 -65.10 31.21 -78.03
C ARG A 174 -65.16 32.62 -78.63
N ASP A 175 -64.16 33.45 -78.42
CA ASP A 175 -64.07 34.81 -78.96
C ASP A 175 -63.89 34.80 -80.47
N LEU A 176 -62.99 33.96 -81.00
CA LEU A 176 -62.83 33.77 -82.45
C LEU A 176 -64.11 33.26 -83.13
N ARG A 177 -64.88 32.37 -82.48
CA ARG A 177 -66.21 31.95 -82.97
C ARG A 177 -67.20 33.12 -83.00
N GLN A 178 -67.16 34.01 -82.01
CA GLN A 178 -67.98 35.22 -82.00
C GLN A 178 -67.54 36.18 -83.12
N GLU A 179 -66.24 36.41 -83.30
CA GLU A 179 -65.72 37.24 -84.41
C GLU A 179 -66.09 36.68 -85.79
N LEU A 180 -66.00 35.36 -85.98
CA LEU A 180 -66.44 34.71 -87.22
C LEU A 180 -67.95 34.86 -87.44
N ALA A 181 -68.76 34.73 -86.39
CA ALA A 181 -70.21 34.94 -86.49
C ALA A 181 -70.55 36.40 -86.85
N VAL A 182 -69.80 37.38 -86.32
CA VAL A 182 -69.94 38.81 -86.68
C VAL A 182 -69.47 39.07 -88.11
N LYS A 183 -68.29 38.57 -88.51
CA LYS A 183 -67.78 38.69 -89.89
C LYS A 183 -68.67 38.01 -90.91
N GLN A 184 -69.32 36.90 -90.57
CA GLN A 184 -70.32 36.24 -91.42
C GLN A 184 -71.61 37.07 -91.54
N LYS A 185 -71.94 37.89 -90.54
CA LYS A 185 -73.06 38.83 -90.55
C LYS A 185 -72.72 40.14 -91.28
N GLU A 186 -71.45 40.57 -91.29
CA GLU A 186 -70.96 41.75 -92.02
C GLU A 186 -70.55 41.48 -93.47
N ARG A 187 -70.18 40.24 -93.85
CA ARG A 187 -69.90 39.85 -95.24
C ARG A 187 -71.01 39.01 -95.86
N ARG A 188 -71.93 39.69 -96.57
CA ARG A 188 -72.30 39.37 -97.96
C ARG A 188 -72.82 40.63 -98.66
N PRO A 189 -72.58 40.85 -99.97
CA PRO A 189 -71.92 39.98 -100.96
C PRO A 189 -70.62 40.65 -101.52
N SER A 190 -69.68 40.07 -102.26
CA SER A 190 -69.67 38.97 -103.23
C SER A 190 -68.22 38.63 -103.62
N SER A 191 -68.06 37.42 -104.18
CA SER A 191 -67.06 37.01 -105.20
C SER A 191 -65.63 36.70 -104.75
N SER A 192 -64.79 35.91 -105.43
CA SER A 192 -64.89 34.71 -106.29
C SER A 192 -63.47 34.45 -106.83
N LEU A 193 -63.06 33.18 -106.92
CA LEU A 193 -62.14 32.58 -107.92
C LEU A 193 -60.60 32.78 -107.88
N GLY A 194 -59.89 31.69 -108.20
CA GLY A 194 -58.52 31.56 -108.76
C GLY A 194 -57.48 31.09 -107.73
N LYS A 195 -56.75 29.96 -107.78
CA LYS A 195 -56.13 29.02 -108.76
C LYS A 195 -54.58 29.14 -108.80
N ASP A 196 -53.93 28.05 -108.33
CA ASP A 196 -52.63 27.40 -108.62
C ASP A 196 -51.23 28.08 -108.59
N SER A 197 -50.25 27.18 -108.31
CA SER A 197 -48.77 27.19 -108.49
C SER A 197 -47.96 27.71 -107.30
N GLU A 198 -46.83 27.14 -106.85
CA GLU A 198 -45.95 26.03 -107.27
C GLU A 198 -44.95 25.73 -106.09
N HIS A 199 -44.35 24.53 -106.08
CA HIS A 199 -43.14 24.13 -105.30
C HIS A 199 -41.89 24.91 -105.84
N PRO A 200 -40.66 24.93 -105.26
CA PRO A 200 -40.07 23.88 -104.43
C PRO A 200 -38.97 24.21 -103.38
N ASP A 201 -38.54 23.13 -102.72
CA ASP A 201 -37.19 22.77 -102.23
C ASP A 201 -36.62 23.21 -100.85
N VAL A 202 -36.09 22.18 -100.19
CA VAL A 202 -35.29 22.09 -98.95
C VAL A 202 -33.79 22.25 -99.30
N PRO A 203 -32.84 22.46 -98.34
CA PRO A 203 -32.23 21.30 -97.68
C PRO A 203 -31.71 21.49 -96.24
N SER A 204 -31.53 20.35 -95.58
CA SER A 204 -30.85 20.08 -94.31
C SER A 204 -29.34 20.39 -94.29
N THR A 205 -28.75 20.52 -93.10
CA THR A 205 -27.40 20.03 -92.69
C THR A 205 -27.33 20.14 -91.14
N ALA A 206 -27.41 19.05 -90.37
CA ALA A 206 -26.38 18.09 -89.93
C ALA A 206 -25.58 18.53 -88.68
N GLY A 207 -25.47 17.63 -87.70
CA GLY A 207 -24.66 17.80 -86.48
C GLY A 207 -24.92 16.71 -85.43
N ASN A 208 -24.36 15.52 -85.68
CA ASN A 208 -24.44 14.25 -84.93
C ASN A 208 -23.92 14.33 -83.47
N ALA A 209 -24.60 13.71 -82.50
CA ALA A 209 -24.37 12.38 -81.88
C ALA A 209 -23.16 12.24 -80.94
N VAL A 210 -23.41 11.84 -79.67
CA VAL A 210 -22.68 10.77 -78.94
C VAL A 210 -23.64 10.13 -77.92
N THR A 211 -23.56 8.80 -77.85
CA THR A 211 -24.34 7.78 -77.13
C THR A 211 -23.93 7.55 -75.65
N PRO A 212 -24.72 6.77 -74.88
CA PRO A 212 -24.53 6.52 -73.44
C PRO A 212 -23.65 5.30 -73.14
N SER A 213 -23.09 5.21 -71.93
CA SER A 213 -22.49 3.97 -71.39
C SER A 213 -22.45 3.98 -69.84
N LYS A 214 -23.18 3.05 -69.21
CA LYS A 214 -22.86 2.42 -67.90
C LYS A 214 -22.00 1.16 -68.18
N PRO A 215 -21.53 0.37 -67.19
CA PRO A 215 -21.05 0.64 -65.83
C PRO A 215 -19.63 0.04 -65.60
N LEU A 216 -18.95 0.34 -64.49
CA LEU A 216 -17.99 -0.63 -63.94
C LEU A 216 -17.80 -0.46 -62.42
N SER A 217 -17.99 -1.60 -61.76
CA SER A 217 -17.65 -1.92 -60.38
C SER A 217 -16.14 -2.06 -60.21
N SER A 218 -15.58 -1.57 -59.11
CA SER A 218 -14.62 -2.33 -58.31
C SER A 218 -14.31 -1.64 -56.97
N TYR A 219 -14.71 -2.32 -55.89
CA TYR A 219 -13.96 -2.53 -54.65
C TYR A 219 -12.76 -1.62 -54.32
N ALA A 220 -12.85 -0.92 -53.17
CA ALA A 220 -11.76 -0.86 -52.18
C ALA A 220 -12.24 -0.27 -50.84
N THR A 221 -12.29 -1.11 -49.81
CA THR A 221 -12.03 -0.81 -48.39
C THR A 221 -10.97 -1.83 -47.94
N PRO A 222 -10.22 -1.68 -46.82
CA PRO A 222 -9.78 -0.53 -46.01
C PRO A 222 -8.21 -0.52 -45.91
N PRO A 223 -7.47 0.17 -44.98
CA PRO A 223 -7.47 -0.02 -43.51
C PRO A 223 -7.47 1.32 -42.71
N ALA A 224 -8.05 1.43 -41.52
CA ALA A 224 -7.56 0.96 -40.21
C ALA A 224 -6.15 1.43 -39.79
N SER A 225 -6.14 2.22 -38.71
CA SER A 225 -5.09 2.40 -37.68
C SER A 225 -3.75 3.03 -38.07
N SER A 226 -3.47 4.18 -37.46
CA SER A 226 -2.14 4.49 -36.93
C SER A 226 -2.23 5.41 -35.72
N ILE A 227 -2.14 4.75 -34.57
CA ILE A 227 -1.56 5.26 -33.33
C ILE A 227 -0.36 6.16 -33.66
N ARG A 228 -0.43 7.45 -33.31
CA ARG A 228 0.77 8.25 -33.08
C ARG A 228 0.95 8.43 -31.58
N ARG A 229 1.85 7.60 -31.06
CA ARG A 229 2.50 7.73 -29.75
C ARG A 229 3.78 8.55 -29.97
N GLY A 230 3.96 9.59 -29.16
CA GLY A 230 5.26 10.23 -28.89
C GLY A 230 5.75 11.24 -29.93
N ASP A 231 5.60 12.53 -29.64
CA ASP A 231 6.70 13.36 -29.12
C ASP A 231 6.29 14.84 -29.24
N SER A 232 6.06 15.49 -28.10
CA SER A 232 5.90 16.95 -28.04
C SER A 232 6.30 17.43 -26.65
N LEU A 233 7.59 17.33 -26.35
CA LEU A 233 8.25 18.05 -25.26
C LEU A 233 8.34 19.55 -25.56
N THR A 234 7.21 20.25 -25.68
CA THR A 234 7.17 21.73 -25.59
C THR A 234 5.76 22.21 -25.26
N GLY A 235 5.54 22.58 -24.00
CA GLY A 235 4.78 23.81 -23.70
C GLY A 235 3.25 23.78 -23.63
N THR A 236 2.57 22.65 -23.40
CA THR A 236 1.14 22.73 -23.02
C THR A 236 1.01 23.09 -21.53
N PRO A 237 0.33 24.20 -21.16
CA PRO A 237 0.13 24.52 -19.75
C PRO A 237 -0.67 23.39 -19.09
N LEU A 238 -0.11 22.80 -18.04
CA LEU A 238 -0.78 21.79 -17.22
C LEU A 238 -2.21 22.25 -16.89
N THR A 239 -3.19 21.35 -17.06
CA THR A 239 -4.58 21.64 -16.69
C THR A 239 -4.63 22.13 -15.24
N THR A 240 -5.53 23.04 -14.92
CA THR A 240 -5.65 23.63 -13.56
C THR A 240 -5.77 22.54 -12.49
N SER A 241 -6.46 21.44 -12.79
CA SER A 241 -6.57 20.26 -11.93
C SER A 241 -5.23 19.54 -11.72
N ALA A 242 -4.43 19.32 -12.77
CA ALA A 242 -3.11 18.69 -12.66
C ALA A 242 -2.13 19.55 -11.83
N ARG A 243 -2.20 20.89 -11.96
CA ARG A 243 -1.40 21.81 -11.13
C ARG A 243 -1.77 21.76 -9.66
N ILE A 244 -3.07 21.76 -9.35
CA ILE A 244 -3.55 21.69 -7.95
C ILE A 244 -3.18 20.35 -7.33
N SER A 245 -3.33 19.24 -8.07
CA SER A 245 -2.92 17.90 -7.60
C SER A 245 -1.41 17.83 -7.32
N ALA A 246 -0.58 18.35 -8.22
CA ALA A 246 0.87 18.39 -8.03
C ALA A 246 1.27 19.24 -6.80
N LEU A 247 0.65 20.42 -6.61
CA LEU A 247 0.92 21.27 -5.44
C LEU A 247 0.49 20.62 -4.12
N ASN A 248 -0.64 19.89 -4.11
CA ASN A 248 -1.08 19.15 -2.94
C ASN A 248 -0.11 18.01 -2.58
N ILE A 249 0.37 17.27 -3.58
CA ILE A 249 1.37 16.21 -3.39
C ILE A 249 2.67 16.80 -2.83
N VAL A 250 3.17 17.88 -3.43
CA VAL A 250 4.38 18.57 -2.95
C VAL A 250 4.18 19.10 -1.52
N GLY A 251 3.01 19.67 -1.22
CA GLY A 251 2.68 20.13 0.13
C GLY A 251 2.60 19.00 1.15
N GLU A 252 2.10 17.82 0.76
CA GLU A 252 2.10 16.64 1.62
C GLU A 252 3.50 16.08 1.85
N LEU A 253 4.35 16.04 0.82
CA LEU A 253 5.76 15.65 0.96
C LEU A 253 6.52 16.58 1.89
N LEU A 254 6.38 17.90 1.74
CA LEU A 254 7.03 18.88 2.62
C LEU A 254 6.59 18.72 4.07
N ARG A 255 5.30 18.42 4.32
CA ARG A 255 4.79 18.15 5.67
C ARG A 255 5.37 16.85 6.25
N LYS A 256 5.50 15.80 5.43
CA LYS A 256 6.13 14.53 5.84
C LYS A 256 7.62 14.71 6.14
N VAL A 257 8.34 15.47 5.32
CA VAL A 257 9.74 15.82 5.54
C VAL A 257 9.89 16.62 6.84
N GLY A 258 9.07 17.65 7.08
CA GLY A 258 9.10 18.40 8.34
C GLY A 258 8.81 17.54 9.58
N ASN A 259 7.86 16.60 9.49
CA ASN A 259 7.59 15.64 10.57
C ASN A 259 8.78 14.68 10.80
N LEU A 260 9.45 14.25 9.73
CA LEU A 260 10.65 13.42 9.83
C LEU A 260 11.81 14.19 10.45
N GLU A 261 12.04 15.44 10.05
CA GLU A 261 13.07 16.32 10.63
C GLU A 261 12.82 16.57 12.11
N SER A 262 11.56 16.78 12.52
CA SER A 262 11.19 16.94 13.94
C SER A 262 11.47 15.67 14.76
N LYS A 263 11.13 14.49 14.22
CA LYS A 263 11.46 13.21 14.87
C LYS A 263 12.96 12.97 14.94
N LEU A 264 13.70 13.34 13.90
CA LEU A 264 15.15 13.17 13.84
C LEU A 264 15.87 14.12 14.80
N ALA A 265 15.38 15.36 14.94
CA ALA A 265 15.81 16.29 15.97
C ALA A 265 15.54 15.74 17.38
N SER A 266 14.34 15.19 17.62
CA SER A 266 14.00 14.57 18.91
C SER A 266 14.87 13.35 19.24
N CYS A 267 15.19 12.49 18.27
CA CYS A 267 16.15 11.40 18.45
C CYS A 267 17.57 11.91 18.75
N ARG A 268 17.99 13.00 18.10
CA ARG A 268 19.30 13.60 18.36
C ARG A 268 19.36 14.15 19.79
N ASP A 269 18.33 14.85 20.25
CA ASP A 269 18.25 15.37 21.62
C ASP A 269 18.23 14.23 22.64
N PHE A 270 17.52 13.13 22.38
CA PHE A 270 17.52 11.94 23.22
C PHE A 270 18.92 11.29 23.33
N VAL A 271 19.67 11.24 22.23
CA VAL A 271 21.06 10.72 22.21
C VAL A 271 22.02 11.66 22.95
N TYR A 272 21.83 12.98 22.85
CA TYR A 272 22.62 13.93 23.63
C TYR A 272 22.32 13.85 25.13
N ASP A 273 21.06 13.69 25.52
CA ASP A 273 20.64 13.59 26.93
C ASP A 273 21.11 12.27 27.57
N THR A 274 21.22 11.18 26.79
CA THR A 274 21.85 9.93 27.24
C THR A 274 23.38 9.99 27.30
N SER A 275 24.02 10.85 26.49
CA SER A 275 25.47 11.09 26.52
C SER A 275 25.93 12.17 27.51
N GLY A 276 24.99 12.94 28.10
CA GLY A 276 25.25 14.10 28.96
C GLY A 276 25.43 13.82 30.45
N ARG A 277 25.61 12.55 30.87
CA ARG A 277 25.88 12.24 32.29
C ARG A 277 27.37 12.48 32.60
N PRO A 278 27.73 13.28 33.63
CA PRO A 278 29.14 13.60 33.90
C PRO A 278 29.93 12.34 34.28
N ALA A 279 30.88 11.96 33.43
CA ALA A 279 31.86 10.93 33.75
C ALA A 279 32.85 11.48 34.80
N LEU A 280 32.92 10.80 35.95
CA LEU A 280 34.03 10.89 36.89
C LEU A 280 35.34 10.44 36.20
N PRO A 281 36.52 10.95 36.61
CA PRO A 281 37.74 10.84 35.81
C PRO A 281 38.38 9.47 35.97
N ALA A 282 38.58 8.76 34.87
CA ALA A 282 39.43 7.57 34.82
C ALA A 282 40.78 7.94 34.17
N GLY A 283 41.86 7.58 34.87
CA GLY A 283 43.25 7.84 34.51
C GLY A 283 43.77 7.07 33.28
N PRO A 284 45.05 7.30 32.89
CA PRO A 284 45.49 7.17 31.51
C PRO A 284 45.94 5.74 31.10
N CYS A 285 45.58 5.37 29.85
CA CYS A 285 46.47 4.89 28.75
C CYS A 285 47.41 3.68 29.00
N VAL A 286 47.63 2.65 28.17
CA VAL A 286 47.34 2.16 26.78
C VAL A 286 47.81 0.65 26.78
N PRO A 287 48.13 -0.05 25.66
CA PRO A 287 47.43 -0.43 24.41
C PRO A 287 47.23 -1.98 24.34
N SER A 288 46.49 -2.56 23.40
CA SER A 288 46.99 -2.94 22.05
C SER A 288 45.95 -3.84 21.38
N GLY A 289 45.78 -3.74 20.06
CA GLY A 289 44.97 -4.71 19.31
C GLY A 289 44.73 -4.29 17.87
N PHE A 290 45.72 -4.53 17.00
CA PHE A 290 45.53 -4.69 15.56
C PHE A 290 45.87 -6.13 15.20
N GLU A 291 45.26 -6.61 14.11
CA GLU A 291 45.27 -7.97 13.53
C GLU A 291 44.26 -8.93 14.20
N GLY A 292 43.42 -9.69 13.50
CA GLY A 292 43.25 -9.90 12.08
C GLY A 292 42.51 -11.24 11.87
N ALA A 293 41.52 -11.22 10.98
CA ALA A 293 41.07 -12.32 10.12
C ALA A 293 40.52 -13.66 10.66
N ALA A 294 39.48 -14.09 9.93
CA ALA A 294 39.13 -15.46 9.49
C ALA A 294 38.30 -16.37 10.42
N ASP A 295 37.05 -16.55 9.98
CA ASP A 295 36.34 -17.81 9.68
C ASP A 295 36.61 -19.05 10.55
N VAL A 296 35.53 -19.74 10.94
CA VAL A 296 35.18 -21.12 10.52
C VAL A 296 34.16 -21.77 11.48
N LEU A 297 33.02 -22.16 10.90
CA LEU A 297 32.14 -23.34 11.12
C LEU A 297 31.85 -23.89 12.54
N GLY A 298 30.56 -24.21 12.76
CA GLY A 298 30.19 -25.24 13.72
C GLY A 298 28.69 -25.36 14.03
N SER A 299 27.90 -25.89 13.09
CA SER A 299 26.57 -26.43 13.38
C SER A 299 26.67 -27.63 14.32
N SER A 300 25.81 -27.71 15.35
CA SER A 300 25.43 -28.98 15.97
C SER A 300 24.00 -28.89 16.48
N ALA A 301 23.12 -29.64 15.82
CA ALA A 301 21.74 -29.88 16.21
C ALA A 301 21.68 -31.02 17.25
N SER A 302 20.91 -30.83 18.32
CA SER A 302 20.61 -31.87 19.31
C SER A 302 19.30 -32.60 18.97
N PRO A 303 19.24 -33.94 18.99
CA PRO A 303 17.99 -34.70 18.94
C PRO A 303 17.45 -35.04 20.35
N PRO A 304 16.15 -35.37 20.50
CA PRO A 304 15.48 -35.49 21.80
C PRO A 304 15.62 -36.90 22.40
N PRO A 305 15.44 -37.05 23.73
CA PRO A 305 15.45 -38.36 24.36
C PRO A 305 14.06 -39.01 24.30
N GLN A 306 14.00 -40.24 23.83
CA GLN A 306 12.96 -41.21 24.18
C GLN A 306 13.66 -42.37 24.89
N TYR A 307 13.09 -42.84 26.01
CA TYR A 307 12.84 -44.25 26.29
C TYR A 307 12.21 -44.39 27.70
N GLU A 308 10.94 -44.76 27.74
CA GLU A 308 10.33 -45.55 28.82
C GLU A 308 9.66 -46.77 28.16
N ARG A 309 10.23 -47.96 28.38
CA ARG A 309 9.49 -49.20 28.68
C ARG A 309 10.44 -50.30 29.14
#